data_AF-A0A3D2GTE4-F1
#
_entry.id   AF-A0A3D2GTE4-F1
#
_cell.length_a   1.000
_cell.length_b   1.000
_cell.length_c   1.000
_cell.angle_alpha   90.00
_cell.angle_beta   90.00
_cell.angle_gamma   90.00
#
_symmetry.space_group_name_H-M   'P 1'
#
loop_
_entity.id
_entity.type
_entity.pdbx_description
1 polymer ?
#
loop_
_entity_poly.entity_id
_entity_poly.type
_entity_poly.pdbx_seq_one_letter_code
_entity_poly.pdbx_strand_id
1 'polypeptide(L)'
;MGEGAEAPFPNPHKAHRTLRHSKWIQPRIGTTEYKTALYERFPIIQTTGIKGDLTSEKLKEWLERARLINPKFFQHPNCLTITKGKRGASTKKLFLVKVNPNCPEAGPSNLVLIIKELPSKLAKWDTEMSNLSILQKYPKLRALGKPRDSSLPQLTFVEDFLSYQDGKGHQNYLTLIHAAKGESLEEMVTKDPQGPETLGAFKKLGEVLANFQKRFMTGKNCLLKGGDDINQCYTISHEDLHPGNVFFDQKTGLIYFIDMETMRRSLERKLPLLKDAIDLYFIPQYDWKLPHYDKAYNAFFRAYLDQLSTDPAIRLKIWTEFNEQKSRKAAEQARSRELLERIKSSLPPGKL
;
A
#
# COMPACT_ATOMS: atom_id res chain seq x y z
N MET A 1 54.46 37.97 31.95
CA MET A 1 53.88 36.67 32.39
C MET A 1 52.52 36.99 32.97
N GLY A 2 51.50 36.29 32.48
CA GLY A 2 50.10 36.71 32.49
C GLY A 2 49.40 36.69 33.84
N GLU A 3 48.34 37.50 33.86
CA GLU A 3 47.37 37.77 34.91
C GLU A 3 46.51 36.55 35.26
N GLY A 4 46.17 36.40 36.55
CA GLY A 4 45.17 35.45 37.05
C GLY A 4 44.12 36.20 37.85
N ALA A 5 42.99 36.49 37.20
CA ALA A 5 41.77 37.03 37.82
C ALA A 5 40.77 35.89 38.08
N GLU A 6 40.09 35.96 39.23
CA GLU A 6 39.02 35.05 39.66
C GLU A 6 37.81 35.08 38.70
N ALA A 7 37.16 33.93 38.55
CA ALA A 7 35.79 33.85 38.05
C ALA A 7 35.00 32.70 38.72
N PRO A 8 33.67 32.84 38.89
CA PRO A 8 32.86 32.09 39.85
C PRO A 8 32.19 30.84 39.25
N PHE A 9 31.71 29.98 40.15
CA PHE A 9 30.97 28.74 39.89
C PHE A 9 29.86 28.85 38.81
N PRO A 10 29.78 27.90 37.85
CA PRO A 10 28.63 27.78 36.96
C PRO A 10 27.55 26.81 37.50
N ASN A 11 26.37 27.40 37.62
CA ASN A 11 24.99 26.92 37.75
C ASN A 11 24.66 25.54 37.12
N PRO A 12 23.95 24.61 37.81
CA PRO A 12 23.60 23.30 37.28
C PRO A 12 22.27 23.33 36.51
N HIS A 13 22.23 23.96 35.34
CA HIS A 13 21.12 23.78 34.41
C HIS A 13 21.57 23.88 32.95
N LYS A 14 21.05 22.94 32.14
CA LYS A 14 21.19 22.78 30.67
C LYS A 14 22.32 21.88 30.16
N ALA A 15 22.26 20.60 30.54
CA ALA A 15 22.69 19.53 29.65
C ALA A 15 21.47 18.97 28.88
N HIS A 16 20.90 19.76 27.97
CA HIS A 16 20.06 19.19 26.90
C HIS A 16 20.98 18.44 25.94
N ARG A 17 21.29 17.19 26.30
CA ARG A 17 21.91 16.22 25.41
C ARG A 17 20.88 15.89 24.33
N THR A 18 20.90 16.70 23.27
CA THR A 18 20.17 16.41 22.05
C THR A 18 20.75 15.13 21.47
N LEU A 19 20.04 14.01 21.66
CA LEU A 19 20.22 12.78 20.90
C LEU A 19 19.94 13.11 19.42
N ARG A 20 20.94 13.67 18.73
CA ARG A 20 20.99 13.63 17.27
C ARG A 20 21.27 12.18 16.90
N HIS A 21 20.20 11.39 16.78
CA HIS A 21 20.24 10.21 15.94
C HIS A 21 20.63 10.70 14.55
N SER A 22 21.87 10.43 14.15
CA SER A 22 22.28 10.48 12.76
C SER A 22 21.37 9.49 12.02
N LYS A 23 20.30 10.02 11.40
CA LYS A 23 19.63 9.30 10.32
C LYS A 23 20.73 9.03 9.30
N TRP A 24 21.20 7.79 9.23
CA TRP A 24 21.89 7.27 8.07
C TRP A 24 20.86 7.28 6.94
N ILE A 25 20.69 8.44 6.33
CA ILE A 25 19.92 8.63 5.12
C ILE A 25 20.77 7.97 4.05
N GLN A 26 20.42 6.74 3.67
CA GLN A 26 20.96 6.21 2.42
C GLN A 26 20.75 7.28 1.34
N PRO A 27 21.79 7.60 0.54
CA PRO A 27 21.63 8.52 -0.57
C PRO A 27 20.43 8.04 -1.41
N ARG A 28 19.66 8.96 -1.98
CA ARG A 28 18.59 8.64 -2.95
C ARG A 28 19.22 8.03 -4.20
N ILE A 29 19.66 6.79 -4.11
CA ILE A 29 20.13 6.01 -5.23
C ILE A 29 18.89 5.34 -5.77
N GLY A 30 18.09 6.10 -6.52
CA GLY A 30 17.09 5.48 -7.38
C GLY A 30 17.80 4.42 -8.20
N THR A 31 17.36 3.16 -8.08
CA THR A 31 17.87 2.06 -8.90
C THR A 31 17.83 2.48 -10.38
N THR A 32 18.73 1.98 -11.23
CA THR A 32 18.72 2.32 -12.67
C THR A 32 17.33 2.10 -13.27
N GLU A 33 16.63 1.05 -12.82
CA GLU A 33 15.26 0.76 -13.22
C GLU A 33 14.24 1.81 -12.73
N TYR A 34 14.39 2.37 -11.53
CA TYR A 34 13.56 3.48 -11.04
C TYR A 34 13.80 4.74 -11.86
N LYS A 35 15.06 5.05 -12.21
CA LYS A 35 15.40 6.22 -13.03
C LYS A 35 14.74 6.15 -14.40
N THR A 36 14.74 4.98 -15.04
CA THR A 36 14.02 4.75 -16.31
C THR A 36 12.52 4.98 -16.19
N ALA A 37 11.87 4.45 -15.13
CA ALA A 37 10.44 4.67 -14.90
C ALA A 37 10.10 6.14 -14.61
N LEU A 38 11.04 6.91 -14.07
CA LEU A 38 10.87 8.33 -13.70
C LEU A 38 10.86 9.28 -14.92
N TYR A 39 11.56 8.92 -16.01
CA TYR A 39 11.64 9.76 -17.22
C TYR A 39 10.27 9.96 -17.89
N GLU A 40 9.37 8.98 -17.75
CA GLU A 40 8.01 9.04 -18.30
C GLU A 40 6.95 8.98 -17.18
N ARG A 41 7.17 9.73 -16.09
CA ARG A 41 6.34 9.69 -14.88
C ARG A 41 4.87 10.09 -15.08
N PHE A 42 4.57 10.87 -16.11
CA PHE A 42 3.18 11.23 -16.41
C PHE A 42 2.59 10.20 -17.39
N PRO A 43 1.43 9.61 -17.07
CA PRO A 43 0.80 8.69 -17.98
C PRO A 43 0.28 9.42 -19.22
N ILE A 44 0.12 8.67 -20.31
CA ILE A 44 -0.70 9.12 -21.44
C ILE A 44 -2.15 9.11 -20.95
N ILE A 45 -2.85 10.24 -21.11
CA ILE A 45 -4.22 10.40 -20.62
C ILE A 45 -5.17 10.47 -21.81
N GLN A 46 -6.10 9.54 -21.87
CA GLN A 46 -7.16 9.54 -22.88
C GLN A 46 -8.38 10.31 -22.36
N THR A 47 -8.89 11.25 -23.16
CA THR A 47 -10.14 11.95 -22.82
C THR A 47 -11.35 11.05 -23.09
N THR A 48 -12.23 10.92 -22.10
CA THR A 48 -13.47 10.12 -22.22
C THR A 48 -14.57 10.82 -23.02
N GLY A 49 -14.52 12.15 -23.12
CA GLY A 49 -15.59 12.98 -23.68
C GLY A 49 -16.78 13.19 -22.74
N ILE A 50 -16.78 12.58 -21.55
CA ILE A 50 -17.83 12.73 -20.54
C ILE A 50 -17.83 14.17 -19.99
N LYS A 51 -19.02 14.78 -19.94
CA LYS A 51 -19.28 16.09 -19.33
C LYS A 51 -20.32 15.98 -18.20
N GLY A 52 -20.17 16.79 -17.16
CA GLY A 52 -21.09 16.82 -16.02
C GLY A 52 -20.77 15.76 -14.95
N ASP A 53 -21.75 15.44 -14.11
CA ASP A 53 -21.57 14.41 -13.09
C ASP A 53 -21.27 13.05 -13.71
N LEU A 54 -20.21 12.41 -13.23
CA LEU A 54 -19.87 11.04 -13.58
C LEU A 54 -20.87 10.05 -12.94
N THR A 55 -21.62 9.34 -13.77
CA THR A 55 -22.61 8.31 -13.38
C THR A 55 -22.33 6.99 -14.09
N SER A 56 -23.01 5.91 -13.65
CA SER A 56 -22.88 4.59 -14.27
C SER A 56 -23.32 4.61 -15.75
N GLU A 57 -24.37 5.37 -16.07
CA GLU A 57 -24.94 5.48 -17.41
C GLU A 57 -23.94 6.13 -18.37
N LYS A 58 -23.35 7.27 -17.99
CA LYS A 58 -22.33 7.94 -18.81
C LYS A 58 -21.07 7.11 -18.99
N LEU A 59 -20.68 6.35 -17.96
CA LEU A 59 -19.58 5.40 -18.07
C LEU A 59 -19.90 4.29 -19.06
N LYS A 60 -21.15 3.78 -19.06
CA LYS A 60 -21.60 2.76 -20.00
C LYS A 60 -21.55 3.28 -21.44
N GLU A 61 -22.13 4.44 -21.71
CA GLU A 61 -22.08 5.09 -23.03
C GLU A 61 -20.64 5.36 -23.50
N TRP A 62 -19.74 5.69 -22.59
CA TRP A 62 -18.33 5.86 -22.93
C TRP A 62 -17.67 4.52 -23.28
N LEU A 63 -17.87 3.47 -22.46
CA LEU A 63 -17.32 2.13 -22.71
C LEU A 63 -17.81 1.53 -24.04
N GLU A 64 -19.05 1.81 -24.45
CA GLU A 64 -19.60 1.40 -25.75
C GLU A 64 -18.83 1.97 -26.95
N ARG A 65 -18.22 3.14 -26.78
CA ARG A 65 -17.45 3.83 -27.84
C ARG A 65 -15.94 3.65 -27.68
N ALA A 66 -15.47 3.25 -26.50
CA ALA A 66 -14.06 3.21 -26.16
C ALA A 66 -13.37 2.00 -26.79
N ARG A 67 -12.30 2.24 -27.55
CA ARG A 67 -11.41 1.18 -28.08
C ARG A 67 -10.36 0.80 -27.04
N LEU A 68 -10.80 0.19 -25.94
CA LEU A 68 -9.92 -0.19 -24.82
C LEU A 68 -9.03 -1.41 -25.13
N ILE A 69 -7.94 -1.54 -24.37
CA ILE A 69 -6.85 -2.52 -24.58
C ILE A 69 -7.32 -3.99 -24.52
N ASN A 70 -8.45 -4.28 -23.84
CA ASN A 70 -9.05 -5.62 -23.84
C ASN A 70 -10.29 -5.67 -24.76
N PRO A 71 -10.11 -5.71 -26.08
CA PRO A 71 -11.23 -5.67 -27.02
C PRO A 71 -12.20 -6.84 -26.81
N LYS A 72 -11.76 -7.99 -26.29
CA LYS A 72 -12.65 -9.13 -26.00
C LYS A 72 -13.62 -8.83 -24.85
N PHE A 73 -13.18 -8.17 -23.78
CA PHE A 73 -14.06 -7.81 -22.68
C PHE A 73 -15.06 -6.71 -23.05
N PHE A 74 -14.63 -5.79 -23.92
CA PHE A 74 -15.44 -4.65 -24.36
C PHE A 74 -16.13 -4.87 -25.71
N GLN A 75 -16.07 -6.07 -26.29
CA GLN A 75 -16.72 -6.43 -27.56
C GLN A 75 -18.24 -6.36 -27.48
N HIS A 76 -18.79 -6.64 -26.30
CA HIS A 76 -20.22 -6.59 -26.01
C HIS A 76 -20.49 -5.61 -24.86
N PRO A 77 -20.35 -4.29 -25.10
CA PRO A 77 -20.46 -3.29 -24.05
C PRO A 77 -21.88 -3.22 -23.45
N ASN A 78 -22.90 -3.61 -24.22
CA ASN A 78 -24.28 -3.79 -23.73
C ASN A 78 -24.40 -4.88 -22.65
N CYS A 79 -23.49 -5.85 -22.64
CA CYS A 79 -23.41 -6.89 -21.62
C CYS A 79 -22.67 -6.44 -20.36
N LEU A 80 -22.20 -5.19 -20.27
CA LEU A 80 -21.51 -4.71 -19.07
C LEU A 80 -22.51 -4.15 -18.04
N THR A 81 -22.25 -4.46 -16.78
CA THR A 81 -22.89 -3.88 -15.61
C THR A 81 -21.90 -2.97 -14.91
N ILE A 82 -22.36 -1.77 -14.54
CA ILE A 82 -21.55 -0.76 -13.85
C ILE A 82 -22.25 -0.38 -12.56
N THR A 83 -21.68 -0.80 -11.43
CA THR A 83 -22.22 -0.48 -10.11
C THR A 83 -21.29 0.48 -9.38
N LYS A 84 -21.86 1.36 -8.55
CA LYS A 84 -21.06 2.17 -7.62
C LYS A 84 -20.46 1.26 -6.57
N GLY A 85 -19.14 1.32 -6.39
CA GLY A 85 -18.44 0.56 -5.37
C GLY A 85 -18.30 1.31 -4.04
N LYS A 86 -17.83 0.59 -3.02
CA LYS A 86 -17.46 1.17 -1.73
C LYS A 86 -16.17 1.98 -1.90
N ARG A 87 -16.21 3.27 -1.59
CA ARG A 87 -15.06 4.16 -1.71
C ARG A 87 -14.20 4.12 -0.44
N GLY A 88 -12.87 4.18 -0.61
CA GLY A 88 -11.93 4.49 0.46
C GLY A 88 -11.91 5.98 0.82
N ALA A 89 -11.12 6.37 1.82
CA ALA A 89 -11.13 7.73 2.38
C ALA A 89 -10.74 8.83 1.37
N SER A 90 -9.81 8.53 0.47
CA SER A 90 -9.27 9.47 -0.55
C SER A 90 -10.00 9.41 -1.89
N THR A 91 -10.82 8.39 -2.12
CA THR A 91 -11.47 8.12 -3.41
C THR A 91 -12.82 8.80 -3.48
N LYS A 92 -13.02 9.70 -4.44
CA LYS A 92 -14.31 10.40 -4.59
C LYS A 92 -15.39 9.49 -5.18
N LYS A 93 -15.06 8.81 -6.28
CA LYS A 93 -15.95 7.90 -7.00
C LYS A 93 -15.20 6.62 -7.35
N LEU A 94 -15.88 5.49 -7.17
CA LEU A 94 -15.38 4.17 -7.51
C LEU A 94 -16.52 3.38 -8.15
N PHE A 95 -16.25 2.75 -9.28
CA PHE A 95 -17.21 1.93 -10.00
C PHE A 95 -16.63 0.56 -10.29
N LEU A 96 -17.47 -0.45 -10.24
CA LEU A 96 -17.14 -1.82 -10.54
C LEU A 96 -17.80 -2.19 -11.87
N VAL A 97 -17.01 -2.68 -12.82
CA VAL A 97 -17.44 -3.06 -14.16
C VAL A 97 -17.33 -4.58 -14.29
N LYS A 98 -18.47 -5.24 -14.54
CA LYS A 98 -18.58 -6.70 -14.67
C LYS A 98 -19.36 -7.05 -15.92
N VAL A 99 -19.05 -8.20 -16.52
CA VAL A 99 -19.95 -8.82 -17.50
C VAL A 99 -21.21 -9.31 -16.78
N ASN A 100 -22.37 -8.99 -17.35
CA ASN A 100 -23.65 -9.55 -16.97
C ASN A 100 -23.63 -11.06 -17.29
N PRO A 101 -23.68 -11.96 -16.29
CA PRO A 101 -23.62 -13.40 -16.52
C PRO A 101 -24.81 -13.91 -17.34
N ASN A 102 -25.91 -13.15 -17.39
CA ASN A 102 -27.10 -13.50 -18.17
C ASN A 102 -27.04 -13.01 -19.62
N CYS A 103 -25.94 -12.39 -20.06
CA CYS A 103 -25.78 -11.93 -21.43
C CYS A 103 -25.22 -13.05 -22.31
N PRO A 104 -25.97 -13.59 -23.28
CA PRO A 104 -25.52 -14.73 -24.08
C PRO A 104 -24.28 -14.43 -24.94
N GLU A 105 -24.13 -13.16 -25.35
CA GLU A 105 -23.11 -12.73 -26.30
C GLU A 105 -21.71 -12.61 -25.68
N ALA A 106 -21.60 -12.35 -24.37
CA ALA A 106 -20.32 -12.04 -23.73
C ALA A 106 -19.45 -13.28 -23.41
N GLY A 107 -20.03 -14.49 -23.47
CA GLY A 107 -19.40 -15.71 -23.01
C GLY A 107 -19.05 -15.70 -21.50
N PRO A 108 -18.46 -16.78 -20.97
CA PRO A 108 -18.08 -16.85 -19.56
C PRO A 108 -16.80 -16.05 -19.31
N SER A 109 -16.93 -14.75 -19.05
CA SER A 109 -15.83 -13.89 -18.61
C SER A 109 -15.90 -13.61 -17.12
N ASN A 110 -14.86 -14.04 -16.38
CA ASN A 110 -14.69 -13.72 -14.96
C ASN A 110 -13.86 -12.44 -14.75
N LEU A 111 -13.65 -11.64 -15.80
CA LEU A 111 -12.92 -10.38 -15.67
C LEU A 111 -13.81 -9.33 -15.00
N VAL A 112 -13.22 -8.62 -14.04
CA VAL A 112 -13.84 -7.52 -13.33
C VAL A 112 -12.85 -6.36 -13.33
N LEU A 113 -13.33 -5.16 -13.65
CA LEU A 113 -12.53 -3.94 -13.68
C LEU A 113 -13.08 -2.92 -12.69
N ILE A 114 -12.20 -2.04 -12.22
CA ILE A 114 -12.51 -0.91 -11.35
C ILE A 114 -12.22 0.36 -12.13
N ILE A 115 -13.16 1.30 -12.10
CA ILE A 115 -12.94 2.68 -12.51
C ILE A 115 -12.85 3.52 -11.24
N LYS A 116 -11.67 4.04 -10.93
CA LYS A 116 -11.38 4.84 -9.72
C LYS A 116 -11.15 6.30 -10.13
N GLU A 117 -11.85 7.23 -9.48
CA GLU A 117 -11.55 8.66 -9.62
C GLU A 117 -10.37 9.04 -8.73
N LEU A 118 -9.35 9.64 -9.36
CA LEU A 118 -8.11 10.02 -8.73
C LEU A 118 -8.21 11.45 -8.17
N PRO A 119 -7.48 11.77 -7.08
CA PRO A 119 -7.38 13.13 -6.56
C PRO A 119 -6.87 14.12 -7.63
N SER A 120 -7.63 15.18 -7.89
CA SER A 120 -7.45 16.09 -9.03
C SER A 120 -6.23 17.03 -8.89
N LYS A 121 -4.99 16.56 -9.16
CA LYS A 121 -3.79 17.43 -9.31
C LYS A 121 -2.76 16.87 -10.31
N LEU A 122 -3.03 16.99 -11.61
CA LEU A 122 -2.16 16.49 -12.69
C LEU A 122 -0.69 16.98 -12.59
N ALA A 123 -0.49 18.25 -12.21
CA ALA A 123 0.82 18.91 -12.28
C ALA A 123 1.69 18.73 -11.02
N LYS A 124 1.27 17.93 -10.03
CA LYS A 124 2.06 17.74 -8.80
C LYS A 124 2.76 16.39 -8.78
N TRP A 125 4.04 16.45 -8.43
CA TRP A 125 4.80 15.28 -8.00
C TRP A 125 4.14 14.62 -6.79
N ASP A 126 4.37 13.32 -6.65
CA ASP A 126 3.92 12.51 -5.51
C ASP A 126 2.39 12.40 -5.41
N THR A 127 1.70 12.49 -6.54
CA THR A 127 0.26 12.20 -6.64
C THR A 127 0.03 10.72 -6.94
N GLU A 128 -1.12 10.20 -6.53
CA GLU A 128 -1.53 8.81 -6.80
C GLU A 128 -1.35 8.42 -8.27
N MET A 129 -1.81 9.27 -9.19
CA MET A 129 -1.63 9.04 -10.63
C MET A 129 -0.16 8.89 -11.06
N SER A 130 0.69 9.82 -10.62
CA SER A 130 2.12 9.78 -10.97
C SER A 130 2.83 8.56 -10.36
N ASN A 131 2.45 8.19 -9.14
CA ASN A 131 3.02 7.03 -8.46
C ASN A 131 2.59 5.72 -9.14
N LEU A 132 1.29 5.58 -9.45
CA LEU A 132 0.77 4.42 -10.19
C LEU A 132 1.43 4.28 -11.56
N SER A 133 1.62 5.39 -12.28
CA SER A 133 2.31 5.41 -13.58
C SER A 133 3.75 4.88 -13.48
N ILE A 134 4.51 5.36 -12.49
CA ILE A 134 5.88 4.87 -12.22
C ILE A 134 5.88 3.37 -11.89
N LEU A 135 4.95 2.92 -11.04
CA LEU A 135 4.86 1.51 -10.61
C LEU A 135 4.60 0.56 -11.78
N GLN A 136 3.74 0.94 -12.73
CA GLN A 136 3.44 0.12 -13.91
C GLN A 136 4.65 -0.04 -14.84
N LYS A 137 5.51 0.97 -14.89
CA LYS A 137 6.72 0.97 -15.72
C LYS A 137 7.90 0.24 -15.08
N TYR A 138 7.81 -0.11 -13.79
CA TYR A 138 8.88 -0.82 -13.10
C TYR A 138 8.86 -2.33 -13.48
N PRO A 139 9.82 -2.82 -14.29
CA PRO A 139 9.66 -4.12 -14.96
C PRO A 139 9.55 -5.31 -14.00
N LYS A 140 10.31 -5.27 -12.89
CA LYS A 140 10.30 -6.35 -11.89
C LYS A 140 8.99 -6.43 -11.12
N LEU A 141 8.27 -5.32 -10.94
CA LEU A 141 6.92 -5.32 -10.34
C LEU A 141 5.86 -5.67 -11.39
N ARG A 142 5.97 -5.16 -12.62
CA ARG A 142 5.03 -5.49 -13.71
C ARG A 142 4.97 -6.99 -14.00
N ALA A 143 6.08 -7.70 -13.81
CA ALA A 143 6.12 -9.17 -13.88
C ALA A 143 5.15 -9.87 -12.90
N LEU A 144 4.81 -9.24 -11.78
CA LEU A 144 3.86 -9.73 -10.76
C LEU A 144 2.38 -9.45 -11.12
N GLY A 145 2.12 -8.76 -12.23
CA GLY A 145 0.77 -8.56 -12.76
C GLY A 145 0.27 -9.72 -13.63
N LYS A 146 1.13 -10.72 -13.91
CA LYS A 146 0.78 -11.91 -14.67
C LYS A 146 0.64 -13.09 -13.69
N PRO A 147 -0.56 -13.66 -13.49
CA PRO A 147 -0.77 -14.75 -12.54
C PRO A 147 -0.02 -15.99 -12.98
N ARG A 148 1.16 -16.19 -12.40
CA ARG A 148 2.10 -17.27 -12.75
C ARG A 148 2.76 -17.91 -11.54
N ASP A 149 2.76 -17.24 -10.40
CA ASP A 149 3.52 -17.65 -9.23
C ASP A 149 2.72 -17.36 -7.95
N SER A 150 2.23 -18.42 -7.31
CA SER A 150 1.48 -18.35 -6.05
C SER A 150 2.38 -18.15 -4.82
N SER A 151 3.70 -18.11 -4.99
CA SER A 151 4.65 -17.76 -3.93
C SER A 151 4.85 -16.25 -3.77
N LEU A 152 4.32 -15.45 -4.71
CA LEU A 152 4.42 -13.99 -4.74
C LEU A 152 3.04 -13.33 -4.84
N PRO A 153 2.91 -12.08 -4.34
CA PRO A 153 1.65 -11.38 -4.38
C PRO A 153 1.34 -10.98 -5.81
N GLN A 154 0.08 -11.07 -6.18
CA GLN A 154 -0.44 -10.55 -7.43
C GLN A 154 -0.71 -9.06 -7.25
N LEU A 155 -0.21 -8.25 -8.17
CA LEU A 155 -0.40 -6.80 -8.11
C LEU A 155 -1.47 -6.38 -9.12
N THR A 156 -2.48 -5.65 -8.67
CA THR A 156 -3.48 -5.05 -9.58
C THR A 156 -2.88 -3.79 -10.20
N PHE A 157 -2.57 -3.86 -11.49
CA PHE A 157 -2.08 -2.69 -12.21
C PHE A 157 -3.20 -1.96 -12.94
N VAL A 158 -2.98 -0.68 -13.12
CA VAL A 158 -3.76 0.16 -14.03
C VAL A 158 -3.51 -0.30 -15.47
N GLU A 159 -4.59 -0.31 -16.23
CA GLU A 159 -4.60 -0.50 -17.68
C GLU A 159 -4.56 0.84 -18.41
N ASP A 160 -5.34 1.82 -17.93
CA ASP A 160 -5.45 3.14 -18.57
C ASP A 160 -5.64 4.28 -17.56
N PHE A 161 -5.21 5.47 -18.00
CA PHE A 161 -5.50 6.74 -17.34
C PHE A 161 -6.38 7.59 -18.24
N LEU A 162 -7.45 8.12 -17.65
CA LEU A 162 -8.53 8.75 -18.37
C LEU A 162 -8.86 10.12 -17.77
N SER A 163 -9.58 10.93 -18.52
CA SER A 163 -10.02 12.24 -18.05
C SER A 163 -11.47 12.57 -18.44
N TYR A 164 -12.18 13.29 -17.58
CA TYR A 164 -13.54 13.80 -17.83
C TYR A 164 -13.72 15.22 -17.29
N GLN A 165 -14.72 15.95 -17.79
CA GLN A 165 -15.06 17.29 -17.29
C GLN A 165 -16.29 17.22 -16.38
N ASP A 166 -16.22 17.80 -15.18
CA ASP A 166 -17.38 17.87 -14.30
C ASP A 166 -18.38 18.96 -14.76
N GLY A 167 -19.50 19.10 -14.02
CA GLY A 167 -20.54 20.09 -14.35
C GLY A 167 -20.09 21.54 -14.25
N LYS A 168 -18.93 21.81 -13.64
CA LYS A 168 -18.30 23.12 -13.52
C LYS A 168 -17.20 23.34 -14.58
N GLY A 169 -17.02 22.38 -15.48
CA GLY A 169 -15.97 22.40 -16.50
C GLY A 169 -14.58 22.05 -15.96
N HIS A 170 -14.45 21.59 -14.71
CA HIS A 170 -13.15 21.19 -14.18
C HIS A 170 -12.75 19.81 -14.69
N GLN A 171 -11.48 19.70 -15.07
CA GLN A 171 -10.88 18.44 -15.48
C GLN A 171 -10.65 17.54 -14.26
N ASN A 172 -11.19 16.32 -14.31
CA ASN A 172 -10.98 15.26 -13.34
C ASN A 172 -10.37 14.03 -14.03
N TYR A 173 -9.76 13.15 -13.24
CA TYR A 173 -8.96 12.01 -13.73
C TYR A 173 -9.50 10.70 -13.18
N LEU A 174 -9.52 9.69 -14.04
CA LEU A 174 -9.89 8.33 -13.70
C LEU A 174 -8.74 7.39 -14.02
N THR A 175 -8.78 6.22 -13.39
CA THR A 175 -7.95 5.10 -13.78
C THR A 175 -8.81 3.84 -13.92
N LEU A 176 -8.46 3.02 -14.91
CA LEU A 176 -9.03 1.70 -15.12
C LEU A 176 -8.06 0.64 -14.57
N ILE A 177 -8.51 -0.20 -13.65
CA ILE A 177 -7.67 -1.19 -12.96
C ILE A 177 -8.35 -2.55 -12.99
N HIS A 178 -7.59 -3.63 -13.09
CA HIS A 178 -8.11 -4.96 -12.80
C HIS A 178 -8.55 -5.08 -11.33
N ALA A 179 -9.78 -5.56 -11.08
CA ALA A 179 -10.19 -5.85 -9.71
C ALA A 179 -9.39 -7.03 -9.16
N ALA A 180 -9.00 -6.95 -7.89
CA ALA A 180 -8.49 -8.11 -7.16
C ALA A 180 -9.59 -9.17 -7.06
N LYS A 181 -9.20 -10.44 -7.10
CA LYS A 181 -10.11 -11.56 -6.89
C LYS A 181 -10.17 -11.94 -5.42
N GLY A 182 -11.27 -12.55 -5.01
CA GLY A 182 -11.44 -13.06 -3.66
C GLY A 182 -12.04 -12.05 -2.69
N GLU A 183 -11.85 -12.32 -1.41
CA GLU A 183 -12.36 -11.51 -0.30
C GLU A 183 -11.23 -10.70 0.34
N SER A 184 -11.52 -9.50 0.82
CA SER A 184 -10.52 -8.72 1.57
C SER A 184 -10.23 -9.37 2.92
N LEU A 185 -8.98 -9.31 3.38
CA LEU A 185 -8.62 -9.90 4.67
C LEU A 185 -9.30 -9.19 5.85
N GLU A 186 -9.68 -7.92 5.68
CA GLU A 186 -10.50 -7.17 6.63
C GLU A 186 -11.90 -7.80 6.79
N GLU A 187 -12.57 -8.10 5.67
CA GLU A 187 -13.89 -8.74 5.69
C GLU A 187 -13.82 -10.15 6.30
N MET A 188 -12.79 -10.93 5.94
CA MET A 188 -12.58 -12.26 6.51
C MET A 188 -12.39 -12.19 8.04
N VAL A 189 -11.53 -11.29 8.53
CA VAL A 189 -11.32 -11.09 9.98
C VAL A 189 -12.58 -10.59 10.67
N THR A 190 -13.35 -9.72 10.03
CA THR A 190 -14.58 -9.17 10.63
C THR A 190 -15.66 -10.23 10.77
N LYS A 191 -15.77 -11.15 9.79
CA LYS A 191 -16.75 -12.24 9.79
C LYS A 191 -16.34 -13.37 10.74
N ASP A 192 -15.10 -13.84 10.63
CA ASP A 192 -14.60 -14.97 11.41
C ASP A 192 -13.09 -14.81 11.69
N PRO A 193 -12.71 -14.07 12.73
CA PRO A 193 -11.30 -13.73 13.01
C PRO A 193 -10.44 -14.94 13.39
N GLN A 194 -11.06 -16.05 13.77
CA GLN A 194 -10.38 -17.26 14.25
C GLN A 194 -10.64 -18.47 13.36
N GLY A 195 -11.45 -18.31 12.32
CA GLY A 195 -11.80 -19.34 11.37
C GLY A 195 -10.58 -19.92 10.67
N PRO A 196 -10.60 -21.22 10.35
CA PRO A 196 -9.50 -21.87 9.65
C PRO A 196 -9.19 -21.20 8.30
N GLU A 197 -10.21 -20.69 7.61
CA GLU A 197 -10.04 -19.96 6.34
C GLU A 197 -9.31 -18.63 6.54
N THR A 198 -9.72 -17.82 7.53
CA THR A 198 -9.07 -16.55 7.87
C THR A 198 -7.63 -16.77 8.31
N LEU A 199 -7.39 -17.72 9.22
CA LEU A 199 -6.03 -18.04 9.68
C LEU A 199 -5.17 -18.58 8.53
N GLY A 200 -5.74 -19.38 7.64
CA GLY A 200 -5.07 -19.88 6.43
C GLY A 200 -4.70 -18.75 5.46
N ALA A 201 -5.58 -17.77 5.26
CA ALA A 201 -5.33 -16.61 4.41
C ALA A 201 -4.20 -15.72 4.97
N PHE A 202 -4.19 -15.48 6.28
CA PHE A 202 -3.11 -14.72 6.94
C PHE A 202 -1.78 -15.47 6.93
N LYS A 203 -1.80 -16.79 7.15
CA LYS A 203 -0.62 -17.64 6.98
C LYS A 203 -0.05 -17.49 5.56
N LYS A 204 -0.91 -17.60 4.54
CA LYS A 204 -0.51 -17.45 3.13
C LYS A 204 0.05 -16.06 2.83
N LEU A 205 -0.54 -15.00 3.37
CA LEU A 205 0.02 -13.65 3.30
C LEU A 205 1.45 -13.59 3.89
N GLY A 206 1.70 -14.26 5.02
CA GLY A 206 3.02 -14.30 5.64
C GLY A 206 4.08 -14.90 4.71
N GLU A 207 3.77 -16.05 4.11
CA GLU A 207 4.63 -16.72 3.14
C GLU A 207 4.91 -15.82 1.92
N VAL A 208 3.85 -15.24 1.36
CA VAL A 208 3.91 -14.45 0.12
C VAL A 208 4.66 -13.14 0.33
N LEU A 209 4.43 -12.45 1.45
CA LEU A 209 5.12 -11.20 1.78
C LEU A 209 6.61 -11.43 2.02
N ALA A 210 6.98 -12.48 2.74
CA ALA A 210 8.38 -12.83 2.97
C ALA A 210 9.11 -13.10 1.64
N ASN A 211 8.51 -13.86 0.73
CA ASN A 211 9.09 -14.13 -0.58
C ASN A 211 9.21 -12.86 -1.44
N PHE A 212 8.18 -12.02 -1.44
CA PHE A 212 8.21 -10.73 -2.11
C PHE A 212 9.36 -9.87 -1.60
N GLN A 213 9.50 -9.73 -0.29
CA GLN A 213 10.54 -8.89 0.29
C GLN A 213 11.94 -9.47 0.10
N LYS A 214 12.10 -10.81 0.16
CA LYS A 214 13.36 -11.48 -0.18
C LYS A 214 13.79 -11.19 -1.62
N ARG A 215 12.87 -11.22 -2.57
CA ARG A 215 13.13 -10.94 -3.99
C ARG A 215 13.74 -9.56 -4.23
N PHE A 216 13.41 -8.58 -3.39
CA PHE A 216 13.86 -7.19 -3.54
C PHE A 216 14.85 -6.73 -2.47
N MET A 217 15.43 -7.67 -1.72
CA MET A 217 16.23 -7.37 -0.55
C MET A 217 17.61 -6.79 -0.91
N THR A 218 17.99 -5.78 -0.15
CA THR A 218 19.23 -5.02 -0.25
C THR A 218 19.79 -4.75 1.15
N GLY A 219 21.01 -4.22 1.21
CA GLY A 219 21.75 -4.03 2.45
C GLY A 219 23.08 -4.78 2.43
N LYS A 220 24.17 -4.09 2.77
CA LYS A 220 25.51 -4.70 2.78
C LYS A 220 25.70 -5.65 3.96
N ASN A 221 25.18 -5.27 5.13
CA ASN A 221 25.25 -6.06 6.36
C ASN A 221 23.89 -6.62 6.78
N CYS A 222 23.00 -6.86 5.81
CA CYS A 222 21.67 -7.41 6.11
C CYS A 222 21.79 -8.83 6.68
N LEU A 223 21.18 -9.06 7.84
CA LEU A 223 21.09 -10.36 8.52
C LEU A 223 20.69 -11.50 7.57
N LEU A 224 19.67 -11.30 6.74
CA LEU A 224 19.14 -12.32 5.81
C LEU A 224 20.01 -12.53 4.56
N LYS A 225 21.12 -11.81 4.42
CA LYS A 225 22.12 -11.96 3.36
C LYS A 225 23.49 -12.40 3.89
N GLY A 226 23.53 -12.94 5.13
CA GLY A 226 24.76 -13.38 5.79
C GLY A 226 25.47 -12.32 6.61
N GLY A 227 24.89 -11.11 6.76
CA GLY A 227 25.34 -10.13 7.75
C GLY A 227 24.81 -10.46 9.15
N ASP A 228 24.90 -9.50 10.07
CA ASP A 228 24.46 -9.67 11.46
C ASP A 228 23.37 -8.69 11.90
N ASP A 229 22.97 -7.75 11.04
CA ASP A 229 22.10 -6.63 11.39
C ASP A 229 20.78 -6.62 10.58
N ILE A 230 19.67 -6.84 11.28
CA ILE A 230 18.31 -6.81 10.71
C ILE A 230 17.90 -5.40 10.29
N ASN A 231 18.41 -4.36 10.96
CA ASN A 231 18.11 -2.96 10.65
C ASN A 231 18.80 -2.48 9.37
N GLN A 232 19.72 -3.29 8.84
CA GLN A 232 20.33 -3.11 7.52
C GLN A 232 19.69 -3.95 6.42
N CYS A 233 18.59 -4.67 6.70
CA CYS A 233 17.79 -5.33 5.67
C CYS A 233 16.73 -4.37 5.12
N TYR A 234 16.89 -4.00 3.84
CA TYR A 234 15.96 -3.08 3.15
C TYR A 234 15.33 -3.74 1.93
N THR A 235 14.05 -3.46 1.68
CA THR A 235 13.24 -4.06 0.61
C THR A 235 12.28 -3.06 -0.04
N ILE A 236 11.59 -3.47 -1.11
CA ILE A 236 10.33 -2.84 -1.52
C ILE A 236 9.28 -3.16 -0.44
N SER A 237 8.56 -2.12 -0.04
CA SER A 237 7.48 -2.16 0.94
C SER A 237 6.22 -1.57 0.33
N HIS A 238 5.08 -2.13 0.71
CA HIS A 238 3.76 -1.59 0.36
C HIS A 238 3.53 -0.22 1.00
N GLU A 239 4.09 0.02 2.17
CA GLU A 239 3.97 1.24 2.99
C GLU A 239 2.60 1.53 3.59
N ASP A 240 1.54 1.00 2.98
CA ASP A 240 0.16 1.03 3.45
C ASP A 240 -0.45 -0.38 3.50
N LEU A 241 0.33 -1.35 3.98
CA LEU A 241 -0.14 -2.73 4.09
C LEU A 241 -1.06 -2.88 5.31
N HIS A 242 -2.34 -3.13 5.04
CA HIS A 242 -3.34 -3.50 6.04
C HIS A 242 -4.35 -4.48 5.43
N PRO A 243 -5.17 -5.19 6.23
CA PRO A 243 -6.08 -6.23 5.73
C PRO A 243 -7.08 -5.74 4.68
N GLY A 244 -7.46 -4.46 4.70
CA GLY A 244 -8.31 -3.86 3.65
C GLY A 244 -7.63 -3.71 2.28
N ASN A 245 -6.30 -3.69 2.21
CA ASN A 245 -5.52 -3.60 0.96
C ASN A 245 -5.00 -4.96 0.48
N VAL A 246 -5.43 -6.05 1.13
CA VAL A 246 -5.03 -7.42 0.80
C VAL A 246 -6.26 -8.27 0.54
N PHE A 247 -6.28 -8.94 -0.61
CA PHE A 247 -7.36 -9.84 -0.99
C PHE A 247 -6.84 -11.27 -1.11
N PHE A 248 -7.66 -12.24 -0.71
CA PHE A 248 -7.37 -13.65 -0.82
C PHE A 248 -8.40 -14.36 -1.68
N ASP A 249 -7.95 -14.93 -2.80
CA ASP A 249 -8.77 -15.78 -3.66
C ASP A 249 -8.71 -17.22 -3.16
N GLN A 250 -9.72 -17.62 -2.38
CA GLN A 250 -9.82 -18.98 -1.82
C GLN A 250 -9.74 -20.08 -2.87
N LYS A 251 -10.24 -19.83 -4.09
CA LYS A 251 -10.24 -20.83 -5.16
C LYS A 251 -8.85 -21.11 -5.70
N THR A 252 -8.00 -20.08 -5.77
CA THR A 252 -6.67 -20.18 -6.38
C THR A 252 -5.52 -20.14 -5.36
N GLY A 253 -5.82 -19.79 -4.11
CA GLY A 253 -4.82 -19.59 -3.05
C GLY A 253 -3.93 -18.35 -3.27
N LEU A 254 -4.33 -17.43 -4.16
CA LEU A 254 -3.55 -16.24 -4.51
C LEU A 254 -3.85 -15.08 -3.56
N ILE A 255 -2.79 -14.35 -3.21
CA ILE A 255 -2.87 -13.08 -2.48
C ILE A 255 -2.71 -11.94 -3.48
N TYR A 256 -3.59 -10.94 -3.38
CA TYR A 256 -3.56 -9.73 -4.18
C TYR A 256 -3.27 -8.52 -3.31
N PHE A 257 -2.39 -7.62 -3.75
CA PHE A 257 -2.21 -6.29 -3.17
C PHE A 257 -2.86 -5.24 -4.07
N ILE A 258 -3.56 -4.30 -3.43
CA ILE A 258 -4.23 -3.15 -4.07
C ILE A 258 -3.78 -1.84 -3.40
N ASP A 259 -4.13 -0.68 -3.96
CA ASP A 259 -3.72 0.64 -3.42
C ASP A 259 -2.20 0.79 -3.27
N MET A 260 -1.53 0.47 -4.38
CA MET A 260 -0.08 0.33 -4.45
C MET A 260 0.66 1.65 -4.61
N GLU A 261 -0.01 2.80 -4.75
CA GLU A 261 0.62 4.09 -5.03
C GLU A 261 1.65 4.52 -3.97
N THR A 262 1.51 4.02 -2.74
CA THR A 262 2.41 4.29 -1.62
C THR A 262 3.75 3.56 -1.78
N MET A 263 3.79 2.45 -2.54
CA MET A 263 5.02 1.71 -2.85
C MET A 263 6.07 2.52 -3.63
N ARG A 264 5.69 3.64 -4.27
CA ARG A 264 6.64 4.47 -5.02
C ARG A 264 7.83 4.87 -4.15
N ARG A 265 7.60 5.18 -2.88
CA ARG A 265 8.67 5.67 -1.99
C ARG A 265 9.69 4.59 -1.72
N SER A 266 9.24 3.35 -1.51
CA SER A 266 10.10 2.17 -1.38
C SER A 266 10.81 1.77 -2.69
N LEU A 267 10.31 2.19 -3.86
CA LEU A 267 11.07 2.10 -5.12
C LEU A 267 12.21 3.12 -5.21
N GLU A 268 11.96 4.36 -4.78
CA GLU A 268 12.96 5.44 -4.77
C GLU A 268 14.07 5.13 -3.74
N ARG A 269 13.68 4.65 -2.56
CA ARG A 269 14.58 4.21 -1.50
C ARG A 269 13.96 3.04 -0.75
N LYS A 270 14.61 1.89 -0.82
CA LYS A 270 14.20 0.67 -0.10
C LYS A 270 13.99 0.98 1.38
N LEU A 271 12.95 0.38 1.96
CA LEU A 271 12.56 0.60 3.35
C LEU A 271 12.93 -0.59 4.23
N PRO A 272 13.01 -0.42 5.56
CA PRO A 272 13.29 -1.51 6.48
C PRO A 272 12.34 -2.69 6.28
N LEU A 273 12.89 -3.92 6.34
CA LEU A 273 12.18 -5.17 6.10
C LEU A 273 10.83 -5.26 6.86
N LEU A 274 10.84 -4.85 8.13
CA LEU A 274 9.69 -5.01 9.02
C LEU A 274 8.61 -3.93 8.88
N LYS A 275 8.77 -2.94 7.98
CA LYS A 275 7.80 -1.83 7.81
C LYS A 275 6.38 -2.35 7.58
N ASP A 276 6.18 -3.19 6.57
CA ASP A 276 4.85 -3.72 6.22
C ASP A 276 4.28 -4.63 7.30
N ALA A 277 5.12 -5.47 7.93
CA ALA A 277 4.69 -6.34 9.02
C ALA A 277 4.22 -5.53 10.25
N ILE A 278 4.88 -4.40 10.52
CA ILE A 278 4.51 -3.46 11.57
C ILE A 278 3.21 -2.73 11.22
N ASP A 279 3.03 -2.24 10.00
CA ASP A 279 1.78 -1.57 9.62
C ASP A 279 0.58 -2.51 9.64
N LEU A 280 0.78 -3.75 9.16
CA LEU A 280 -0.23 -4.80 9.22
C LEU A 280 -0.63 -5.13 10.66
N TYR A 281 0.26 -4.96 11.65
CA TYR A 281 -0.10 -5.08 13.06
C TYR A 281 -0.85 -3.84 13.57
N PHE A 282 -0.29 -2.65 13.32
CA PHE A 282 -0.69 -1.43 14.01
C PHE A 282 -2.03 -0.87 13.55
N ILE A 283 -2.26 -0.79 12.24
CA ILE A 283 -3.46 -0.16 11.67
C ILE A 283 -4.72 -0.89 12.18
N PRO A 284 -4.83 -2.23 12.06
CA PRO A 284 -6.05 -2.91 12.46
C PRO A 284 -6.21 -2.96 13.99
N GLN A 285 -5.11 -3.08 14.73
CA GLN A 285 -5.15 -3.24 16.19
C GLN A 285 -5.47 -1.92 16.92
N TYR A 286 -4.88 -0.80 16.49
CA TYR A 286 -4.94 0.46 17.25
C TYR A 286 -5.82 1.53 16.60
N ASP A 287 -5.89 1.56 15.28
CA ASP A 287 -6.67 2.56 14.56
C ASP A 287 -8.09 2.05 14.32
N TRP A 288 -8.23 0.78 13.90
CA TRP A 288 -9.55 0.18 13.63
C TRP A 288 -10.10 -0.62 14.81
N LYS A 289 -9.23 -1.06 15.73
CA LYS A 289 -9.56 -1.88 16.91
C LYS A 289 -10.34 -3.15 16.55
N LEU A 290 -9.89 -3.86 15.51
CA LEU A 290 -10.53 -5.10 15.09
C LEU A 290 -10.46 -6.16 16.21
N PRO A 291 -11.60 -6.71 16.68
CA PRO A 291 -11.62 -7.73 17.71
C PRO A 291 -10.87 -9.00 17.29
N HIS A 292 -10.11 -9.60 18.23
CA HIS A 292 -9.40 -10.88 18.04
C HIS A 292 -8.41 -10.93 16.86
N TYR A 293 -8.00 -9.77 16.34
CA TYR A 293 -7.06 -9.68 15.23
C TYR A 293 -5.68 -10.28 15.53
N ASP A 294 -5.30 -10.32 16.80
CA ASP A 294 -4.04 -10.89 17.28
C ASP A 294 -3.83 -12.33 16.82
N LYS A 295 -4.90 -13.14 16.75
CA LYS A 295 -4.82 -14.54 16.31
C LYS A 295 -4.50 -14.65 14.82
N ALA A 296 -5.21 -13.90 13.98
CA ALA A 296 -4.93 -13.82 12.54
C ALA A 296 -3.52 -13.26 12.28
N TYR A 297 -3.14 -12.19 12.98
CA TYR A 297 -1.80 -11.63 12.88
C TYR A 297 -0.70 -12.61 13.30
N ASN A 298 -0.90 -13.38 14.38
CA ASN A 298 0.05 -14.39 14.83
C ASN A 298 0.23 -15.51 13.79
N ALA A 299 -0.84 -15.93 13.10
CA ALA A 299 -0.74 -16.88 11.98
C ALA A 299 0.11 -16.31 10.84
N PHE A 300 -0.11 -15.04 10.47
CA PHE A 300 0.71 -14.32 9.51
C PHE A 300 2.18 -14.27 9.94
N PHE A 301 2.46 -13.79 11.16
CA PHE A 301 3.83 -13.43 11.54
C PHE A 301 4.70 -14.67 11.77
N ARG A 302 4.12 -15.78 12.24
CA ARG A 302 4.81 -17.08 12.30
C ARG A 302 5.22 -17.55 10.91
N ALA A 303 4.28 -17.58 9.97
CA ALA A 303 4.56 -18.00 8.59
C ALA A 303 5.57 -17.08 7.90
N TYR A 304 5.47 -15.77 8.16
CA TYR A 304 6.42 -14.77 7.68
C TYR A 304 7.85 -15.05 8.18
N LEU A 305 8.03 -15.30 9.48
CA LEU A 305 9.34 -15.63 10.05
C LEU A 305 9.90 -16.95 9.49
N ASP A 306 9.08 -17.99 9.44
CA ASP A 306 9.47 -19.30 8.90
C ASP A 306 9.89 -19.20 7.43
N GLN A 307 9.23 -18.33 6.67
CA GLN A 307 9.56 -18.11 5.28
C GLN A 307 10.78 -17.20 5.09
N LEU A 308 11.09 -16.29 6.03
CA LEU A 308 12.28 -15.45 5.96
C LEU A 308 13.57 -16.24 6.25
N SER A 309 13.55 -17.17 7.20
CA SER A 309 14.72 -18.00 7.53
C SER A 309 14.32 -19.31 8.22
N THR A 310 15.02 -20.39 7.89
CA THR A 310 14.92 -21.68 8.60
C THR A 310 15.72 -21.70 9.91
N ASP A 311 16.70 -20.81 10.07
CA ASP A 311 17.55 -20.71 11.27
C ASP A 311 16.75 -20.13 12.46
N PRO A 312 16.56 -20.90 13.55
CA PRO A 312 15.87 -20.42 14.75
C PRO A 312 16.51 -19.17 15.39
N ALA A 313 17.83 -19.03 15.35
CA ALA A 313 18.53 -17.88 15.93
C ALA A 313 18.26 -16.60 15.13
N ILE A 314 18.24 -16.70 13.80
CA ILE A 314 17.86 -15.58 12.92
C ILE A 314 16.39 -15.21 13.15
N ARG A 315 15.48 -16.20 13.22
CA ARG A 315 14.06 -15.94 13.50
C ARG A 315 13.86 -15.22 14.83
N LEU A 316 14.58 -15.62 15.87
CA LEU A 316 14.55 -14.97 17.18
C LEU A 316 15.01 -13.51 17.10
N LYS A 317 16.12 -13.21 16.39
CA LYS A 317 16.58 -11.82 16.19
C LYS A 317 15.52 -10.95 15.50
N ILE A 318 14.88 -11.47 14.45
CA ILE A 318 13.83 -10.76 13.72
C ILE A 318 12.61 -10.53 14.63
N TRP A 319 12.18 -11.54 15.39
CA TRP A 319 11.09 -11.43 16.36
C TRP A 319 11.38 -10.39 17.45
N THR A 320 12.60 -10.36 17.98
CA THR A 320 13.02 -9.37 18.98
C THR A 320 12.94 -7.95 18.42
N GLU A 321 13.56 -7.68 17.27
CA GLU A 321 13.50 -6.36 16.63
C GLU A 321 12.07 -5.94 16.32
N PHE A 322 11.23 -6.86 15.83
CA PHE A 322 9.81 -6.58 15.59
C PHE A 322 9.11 -6.09 16.86
N ASN A 323 9.30 -6.76 18.00
CA ASN A 323 8.68 -6.37 19.26
C ASN A 323 9.23 -5.03 19.80
N GLU A 324 10.50 -4.74 19.56
CA GLU A 324 11.08 -3.43 19.89
C GLU A 324 10.48 -2.31 19.03
N GLN A 325 10.35 -2.51 17.71
CA GLN A 325 9.68 -1.55 16.82
C GLN A 325 8.22 -1.35 17.19
N LYS A 326 7.51 -2.44 17.51
CA LYS A 326 6.14 -2.40 18.00
C LYS A 326 6.03 -1.59 19.28
N SER A 327 6.88 -1.84 20.28
CA SER A 327 6.85 -1.08 21.53
C SER A 327 7.14 0.41 21.31
N ARG A 328 8.11 0.74 20.44
CA ARG A 328 8.41 2.13 20.06
C ARG A 328 7.22 2.84 19.41
N LYS A 329 6.61 2.22 18.39
CA LYS A 329 5.46 2.80 17.66
C LYS A 329 4.23 2.99 18.57
N ALA A 330 3.97 2.05 19.48
CA ALA A 330 2.92 2.21 20.48
C ALA A 330 3.18 3.40 21.43
N ALA A 331 4.42 3.56 21.90
CA ALA A 331 4.80 4.69 22.75
C ALA A 331 4.74 6.05 22.02
N GLU A 332 5.02 6.08 20.72
CA GLU A 332 4.86 7.28 19.88
C GLU A 332 3.38 7.67 19.74
N GLN A 333 2.50 6.70 19.44
CA GLN A 333 1.06 6.96 19.34
C GLN A 333 0.46 7.46 20.67
N ALA A 334 0.86 6.88 21.80
CA ALA A 334 0.41 7.32 23.11
C ALA A 334 0.79 8.79 23.37
N ARG A 335 2.05 9.17 23.06
CA ARG A 335 2.53 10.55 23.18
C ARG A 335 1.80 11.51 22.26
N SER A 336 1.53 11.11 21.00
CA SER A 336 0.75 11.93 20.07
C SER A 336 -0.68 12.16 20.53
N ARG A 337 -1.34 11.14 21.11
CA ARG A 337 -2.69 11.28 21.69
C ARG A 337 -2.70 12.23 22.88
N GLU A 338 -1.75 12.09 23.80
CA GLU A 338 -1.62 13.00 24.95
C GLU A 338 -1.40 14.45 24.51
N LEU A 339 -0.55 14.67 23.50
CA LEU A 339 -0.32 16.01 22.95
C LEU A 339 -1.60 16.59 22.33
N LEU A 340 -2.36 15.80 21.57
CA LEU A 340 -3.61 16.24 20.97
C LEU A 340 -4.66 16.60 22.03
N GLU A 341 -4.78 15.82 23.09
CA GLU A 341 -5.70 16.12 24.19
C GLU A 341 -5.28 17.39 24.94
N ARG A 342 -3.98 17.59 25.20
CA ARG A 342 -3.47 18.84 25.78
C ARG A 342 -3.79 20.05 24.90
N ILE A 343 -3.61 19.93 23.59
CA ILE A 343 -3.94 21.00 22.63
C ILE A 343 -5.44 21.31 22.67
N LYS A 344 -6.31 20.30 22.62
CA LYS A 344 -7.77 20.49 22.71
C LYS A 344 -8.18 21.15 24.02
N SER A 345 -7.59 20.76 25.15
CA SER A 345 -7.87 21.37 26.46
C SER A 345 -7.36 22.81 26.61
N SER A 346 -6.43 23.23 25.74
CA SER A 346 -5.85 24.58 25.73
C SER A 346 -6.57 25.55 24.79
N LEU A 347 -7.50 25.06 23.96
CA LEU A 347 -8.29 25.90 23.06
C LEU A 347 -9.55 26.40 23.77
N PRO A 348 -9.88 27.71 23.69
CA PRO A 348 -11.09 28.24 24.30
C PRO A 348 -12.35 27.62 23.67
N PRO A 349 -13.43 27.42 24.47
CA PRO A 349 -14.68 26.85 23.97
C PRO A 349 -15.23 27.68 22.80
N GLY A 350 -15.53 27.01 21.68
CA GLY A 350 -16.11 27.64 20.48
C GLY A 350 -15.17 27.78 19.26
N LYS A 351 -13.95 27.21 19.31
CA LYS A 351 -13.00 27.19 18.16
C LYS A 351 -12.55 25.78 17.73
N LEU A 352 -13.46 24.80 17.76
CA LEU A 352 -13.25 23.48 17.16
C LEU A 352 -14.04 23.32 15.87
#